data_AF-A0A1Y6GAY1-F1
#
_entry.id   AF-A0A1Y6GAY1-F1
#
_cell.length_a   1.000
_cell.length_b   1.000
_cell.length_c   1.000
_cell.angle_alpha   90.00
_cell.angle_beta   90.00
_cell.angle_gamma   90.00
#
_symmetry.space_group_name_H-M   'P 1'
#
loop_
_entity.id
_entity.type
_entity.pdbx_description
1 polymer ?
#
loop_
_entity_poly.entity_id
_entity_poly.type
_entity_poly.pdbx_seq_one_letter_code
_entity_poly.pdbx_strand_id
1 'polypeptide(L)'
;MLIASWDEIEADLKLGVFLMTVAAQSLIGDRKPEALAFGTAALGEALDNGQAANAQAYELDDLRDFNVSKTQFWKVARICFEFVQDKSPLDKLDVGDLQGDTLNWMTYFQSAIPHDEYGTGLGTHSNRFREHANKGAEYPLPGLHLAASAKANLVQFLQGFPLHPDMDTGFAPYEIASLAGMNIASVRNFVGPRGGKPIRSMQKDSWGSVYGHPLDALQWLAGRRNFNPGPLSEDWLHDVADRIETPEQVGALIGIYAWVNRITTETIAERGGLSFDLVRDWTRGHLTSTDDAVSLARAAHVDPEFYCDLVARCGGFGARI
;
A
#
# COMPACT_ATOMS: atom_id res chain seq x y z
N MET A 1 -0.40 -3.40 8.59
CA MET A 1 0.47 -3.95 7.53
C MET A 1 1.65 -4.65 8.18
N LEU A 2 2.11 -5.80 7.66
CA LEU A 2 3.32 -6.45 8.14
C LEU A 2 4.43 -6.22 7.13
N ILE A 3 5.50 -5.53 7.55
CA ILE A 3 6.73 -5.37 6.77
C ILE A 3 7.91 -5.84 7.61
N ALA A 4 9.01 -6.17 6.94
CA ALA A 4 10.28 -6.51 7.58
C ALA A 4 10.81 -5.35 8.43
N SER A 5 11.72 -5.65 9.35
CA SER A 5 12.43 -4.63 10.12
C SER A 5 13.32 -3.77 9.22
N TRP A 6 13.68 -2.59 9.71
CA TRP A 6 14.60 -1.71 8.97
C TRP A 6 15.93 -2.41 8.69
N ASP A 7 16.47 -3.17 9.65
CA ASP A 7 17.76 -3.87 9.50
C ASP A 7 17.71 -4.91 8.38
N GLU A 8 16.60 -5.63 8.23
CA GLU A 8 16.39 -6.60 7.14
C GLU A 8 16.27 -5.90 5.78
N ILE A 9 15.57 -4.76 5.73
CA ILE A 9 15.45 -3.93 4.52
C ILE A 9 16.82 -3.35 4.14
N GLU A 10 17.57 -2.86 5.13
CA GLU A 10 18.90 -2.29 4.94
C GLU A 10 19.91 -3.34 4.49
N ALA A 11 19.82 -4.59 4.97
CA ALA A 11 20.62 -5.70 4.47
C ALA A 11 20.36 -5.95 2.97
N ASP A 12 19.10 -5.94 2.54
CA ASP A 12 18.75 -6.05 1.12
C ASP A 12 19.28 -4.87 0.29
N LEU A 13 19.18 -3.64 0.81
CA LEU A 13 19.72 -2.44 0.16
C LEU A 13 21.24 -2.55 -0.03
N LYS A 14 21.96 -2.95 1.02
CA LYS A 14 23.42 -3.14 0.97
C LYS A 14 23.83 -4.17 -0.08
N LEU A 15 23.12 -5.30 -0.14
CA LEU A 15 23.34 -6.31 -1.18
C LEU A 15 23.05 -5.76 -2.59
N GLY A 16 21.94 -5.05 -2.79
CA GLY A 16 21.60 -4.47 -4.10
C GLY A 16 22.63 -3.45 -4.57
N VAL A 17 23.05 -2.53 -3.70
CA VAL A 17 24.09 -1.53 -4.01
C VAL A 17 25.44 -2.19 -4.25
N PHE A 18 25.79 -3.23 -3.49
CA PHE A 18 27.00 -4.02 -3.71
C PHE A 18 27.03 -4.65 -5.10
N LEU A 19 25.97 -5.36 -5.50
CA LEU A 19 25.90 -6.02 -6.81
C LEU A 19 25.98 -5.01 -7.96
N MET A 20 25.29 -3.86 -7.85
CA MET A 20 25.42 -2.78 -8.82
C MET A 20 26.84 -2.20 -8.86
N THR A 21 27.51 -2.12 -7.71
CA THR A 21 28.88 -1.64 -7.60
C THR A 21 29.86 -2.57 -8.29
N VAL A 22 29.76 -3.88 -8.05
CA VAL A 22 30.59 -4.87 -8.72
C VAL A 22 30.38 -4.82 -10.23
N ALA A 23 29.14 -4.79 -10.69
CA ALA A 23 28.85 -4.70 -12.13
C ALA A 23 29.44 -3.44 -12.77
N ALA A 24 29.32 -2.27 -12.12
CA ALA A 24 29.90 -1.02 -12.61
C ALA A 24 31.44 -1.07 -12.64
N GLN A 25 32.07 -1.59 -11.57
CA GLN A 25 33.53 -1.74 -11.51
C GLN A 25 34.05 -2.68 -12.60
N SER A 26 33.36 -3.80 -12.86
CA SER A 26 33.74 -4.74 -13.92
C SER A 26 33.59 -4.17 -15.33
N LEU A 27 32.64 -3.26 -15.55
CA LEU A 27 32.49 -2.54 -16.82
C LEU A 27 33.60 -1.50 -17.05
N ILE A 28 34.03 -0.80 -16.00
CA ILE A 28 35.09 0.22 -16.06
C ILE A 28 36.49 -0.43 -16.10
N GLY A 29 36.65 -1.51 -15.35
CA GLY A 29 37.90 -2.20 -15.04
C GLY A 29 38.25 -2.04 -13.55
N ASP A 30 38.17 -3.15 -12.81
CA ASP A 30 38.22 -3.24 -11.34
C ASP A 30 39.39 -2.50 -10.63
N ARG A 31 40.51 -2.30 -11.32
CA ARG A 31 41.71 -1.63 -10.76
C ARG A 31 41.89 -0.18 -11.24
N LYS A 32 40.94 0.33 -12.02
CA LYS A 32 40.98 1.71 -12.49
C LYS A 32 40.61 2.67 -11.35
N PRO A 33 41.28 3.82 -11.21
CA PRO A 33 40.97 4.79 -10.16
C PRO A 33 39.49 5.20 -10.12
N GLU A 34 38.85 5.30 -11.28
CA GLU A 34 37.43 5.67 -11.41
C GLU A 34 36.50 4.57 -10.87
N ALA A 35 36.84 3.30 -11.08
CA ALA A 35 36.09 2.15 -10.56
C ALA A 35 36.18 2.10 -9.02
N LEU A 36 37.38 2.31 -8.48
CA LEU A 36 37.61 2.34 -7.04
C LEU A 36 36.86 3.52 -6.38
N ALA A 37 36.95 4.71 -6.98
CA ALA A 37 36.23 5.89 -6.51
C ALA A 37 34.71 5.70 -6.52
N PHE A 38 34.15 5.03 -7.54
CA PHE A 38 32.74 4.67 -7.57
C PHE A 38 32.36 3.74 -6.41
N GLY A 39 33.18 2.72 -6.15
CA GLY A 39 32.97 1.80 -5.03
C GLY A 39 32.94 2.52 -3.69
N THR A 40 33.92 3.38 -3.41
CA THR A 40 33.97 4.17 -2.17
C THR A 40 32.75 5.09 -2.04
N ALA A 41 32.29 5.69 -3.14
CA ALA A 41 31.11 6.54 -3.13
C ALA A 41 29.81 5.77 -2.85
N ALA A 42 29.67 4.54 -3.36
CA ALA A 42 28.47 3.72 -3.25
C ALA A 42 28.39 2.92 -1.93
N LEU A 43 29.51 2.33 -1.50
CA LEU A 43 29.59 1.42 -0.34
C LEU A 43 30.20 2.06 0.91
N GLY A 44 30.72 3.28 0.78
CA GLY A 44 31.25 4.06 1.89
C GLY A 44 32.70 3.72 2.25
N GLU A 45 33.14 4.28 3.37
CA GLU A 45 34.56 4.30 3.82
C GLU A 45 35.07 2.94 4.32
N ALA A 46 34.18 1.98 4.57
CA ALA A 46 34.55 0.61 4.95
C ALA A 46 35.15 -0.19 3.78
N LEU A 47 35.00 0.30 2.54
CA LEU A 47 35.65 -0.29 1.38
C LEU A 47 37.13 0.09 1.37
N ASP A 48 38.03 -0.91 1.32
CA ASP A 48 39.45 -0.68 1.07
C ASP A 48 39.62 -0.05 -0.33
N ASN A 49 40.10 1.19 -0.35
CA ASN A 49 40.31 1.98 -1.56
C ASN A 49 41.33 1.36 -2.53
N GLY A 50 42.10 0.35 -2.10
CA GLY A 50 43.07 -0.37 -2.94
C GLY A 50 42.49 -1.54 -3.72
N GLN A 51 41.23 -1.95 -3.46
CA GLN A 51 40.65 -3.18 -4.02
C GLN A 51 39.21 -2.96 -4.51
N ALA A 52 38.82 -3.73 -5.53
CA ALA A 52 37.44 -3.75 -5.98
C ALA A 52 36.53 -4.42 -4.93
N ALA A 53 35.23 -4.10 -4.98
CA ALA A 53 34.26 -4.56 -3.98
C ALA A 53 34.12 -6.08 -3.93
N ASN A 54 34.19 -6.75 -5.10
CA ASN A 54 34.11 -8.21 -5.18
C ASN A 54 35.27 -8.96 -4.50
N ALA A 55 36.39 -8.29 -4.24
CA ALA A 55 37.52 -8.88 -3.52
C ALA A 55 37.37 -8.78 -1.98
N GLN A 56 36.35 -8.08 -1.49
CA GLN A 56 36.21 -7.72 -0.08
C GLN A 56 34.97 -8.35 0.59
N ALA A 57 34.08 -9.00 -0.17
CA ALA A 57 32.90 -9.67 0.35
C ALA A 57 32.75 -11.08 -0.24
N TYR A 58 32.73 -12.08 0.64
CA TYR A 58 32.61 -13.51 0.32
C TYR A 58 31.34 -14.12 0.90
N GLU A 59 30.78 -13.51 1.95
CA GLU A 59 29.51 -13.89 2.57
C GLU A 59 28.61 -12.67 2.77
N LEU A 60 27.30 -12.89 2.96
CA LEU A 60 26.34 -11.79 3.18
C LEU A 60 26.66 -10.96 4.44
N ASP A 61 27.29 -11.58 5.43
CA ASP A 61 27.67 -10.92 6.68
C ASP A 61 28.79 -9.89 6.48
N ASP A 62 29.62 -10.04 5.44
CA ASP A 62 30.67 -9.07 5.10
C ASP A 62 30.08 -7.72 4.65
N LEU A 63 28.84 -7.73 4.16
CA LEU A 63 28.16 -6.52 3.70
C LEU A 63 27.72 -5.61 4.87
N ARG A 64 27.73 -6.11 6.10
CA ARG A 64 27.22 -5.37 7.28
C ARG A 64 27.97 -4.06 7.50
N ASP A 65 29.28 -4.05 7.23
CA ASP A 65 30.14 -2.89 7.46
C ASP A 65 30.04 -1.84 6.36
N PHE A 66 29.47 -2.18 5.20
CA PHE A 66 29.23 -1.21 4.13
C PHE A 66 28.18 -0.18 4.56
N ASN A 67 28.43 1.08 4.18
CA ASN A 67 27.58 2.20 4.49
C ASN A 67 26.98 2.80 3.21
N VAL A 68 25.75 2.38 2.91
CA VAL A 68 24.99 2.83 1.74
C VAL A 68 24.05 4.00 2.04
N SER A 69 24.08 4.56 3.26
CA SER A 69 23.16 5.62 3.72
C SER A 69 23.24 6.93 2.92
N LYS A 70 24.38 7.17 2.25
CA LYS A 70 24.58 8.35 1.40
C LYS A 70 23.90 8.21 0.03
N THR A 71 23.51 7.00 -0.38
CA THR A 71 22.91 6.72 -1.69
C THR A 71 21.45 7.21 -1.77
N GLN A 72 20.99 7.53 -2.98
CA GLN A 72 19.58 7.88 -3.20
C GLN A 72 18.67 6.69 -2.88
N PHE A 73 19.09 5.46 -3.20
CA PHE A 73 18.32 4.24 -2.95
C PHE A 73 18.03 4.00 -1.47
N TRP A 74 19.00 4.24 -0.60
CA TRP A 74 18.77 4.16 0.85
C TRP A 74 17.78 5.21 1.33
N LYS A 75 17.92 6.46 0.85
CA LYS A 75 17.02 7.56 1.24
C LYS A 75 15.57 7.30 0.83
N VAL A 76 15.33 6.87 -0.40
CA VAL A 76 13.97 6.55 -0.88
C VAL A 76 13.37 5.35 -0.16
N ALA A 77 14.17 4.31 0.12
CA ALA A 77 13.69 3.17 0.91
C ALA A 77 13.37 3.59 2.34
N ARG A 78 14.17 4.49 2.94
CA ARG A 78 13.90 5.04 4.26
C ARG A 78 12.59 5.81 4.31
N ILE A 79 12.34 6.67 3.32
CA ILE A 79 11.08 7.40 3.15
C ILE A 79 9.90 6.42 3.05
N CYS A 80 10.01 5.39 2.20
CA CYS A 80 8.97 4.34 2.09
C CYS A 80 8.73 3.62 3.43
N PHE A 81 9.80 3.29 4.16
CA PHE A 81 9.70 2.61 5.45
C PHE A 81 8.99 3.47 6.49
N GLU A 82 9.40 4.73 6.62
CA GLU A 82 8.79 5.70 7.52
C GLU A 82 7.33 5.94 7.14
N PHE A 83 7.02 6.08 5.86
CA PHE A 83 5.65 6.23 5.37
C PHE A 83 4.77 5.03 5.73
N VAL A 84 5.23 3.80 5.55
CA VAL A 84 4.45 2.60 5.92
C VAL A 84 4.23 2.53 7.43
N GLN A 85 5.24 2.90 8.22
CA GLN A 85 5.18 2.90 9.70
C GLN A 85 4.41 4.10 10.29
N ASP A 86 4.16 5.15 9.50
CA ASP A 86 3.45 6.35 9.95
C ASP A 86 2.04 5.99 10.46
N LYS A 87 1.72 6.46 11.66
CA LYS A 87 0.45 6.23 12.36
C LYS A 87 -0.47 7.44 12.31
N SER A 88 -0.07 8.51 11.65
CA SER A 88 -0.89 9.69 11.41
C SER A 88 -2.16 9.29 10.65
N PRO A 89 -3.27 10.05 10.79
CA PRO A 89 -4.47 9.80 10.02
C PRO A 89 -4.19 9.80 8.52
N LEU A 90 -4.76 8.82 7.80
CA LEU A 90 -4.49 8.59 6.38
C LEU A 90 -4.84 9.79 5.51
N ASP A 91 -5.89 10.52 5.86
CA ASP A 91 -6.33 11.73 5.17
C ASP A 91 -5.33 12.89 5.27
N LYS A 92 -4.42 12.86 6.25
CA LYS A 92 -3.39 13.90 6.46
C LYS A 92 -2.04 13.53 5.84
N LEU A 93 -1.90 12.35 5.25
CA LEU A 93 -0.64 11.93 4.62
C LEU A 93 -0.50 12.56 3.23
N ASP A 94 0.67 13.12 2.94
CA ASP A 94 1.02 13.55 1.59
C ASP A 94 1.61 12.38 0.80
N VAL A 95 1.04 12.10 -0.36
CA VAL A 95 1.43 11.00 -1.25
C VAL A 95 1.87 11.46 -2.64
N GLY A 96 1.87 12.77 -2.91
CA GLY A 96 2.23 13.33 -4.22
C GLY A 96 3.67 12.95 -4.62
N ASP A 97 4.64 13.36 -3.81
CA ASP A 97 6.06 13.09 -4.05
C ASP A 97 6.41 11.60 -3.90
N LEU A 98 5.68 10.88 -3.03
CA LEU A 98 5.88 9.45 -2.81
C LEU A 98 5.59 8.66 -4.09
N GLN A 99 4.45 8.93 -4.73
CA GLN A 99 4.09 8.26 -5.99
C GLN A 99 4.83 8.81 -7.21
N GLY A 100 5.03 10.13 -7.27
CA GLY A 100 5.66 10.78 -8.42
C GLY A 100 7.14 10.43 -8.58
N ASP A 101 7.87 10.23 -7.49
CA ASP A 101 9.33 10.06 -7.52
C ASP A 101 9.80 8.86 -6.70
N THR A 102 9.40 8.75 -5.42
CA THR A 102 10.01 7.79 -4.48
C THR A 102 9.77 6.33 -4.88
N LEU A 103 8.52 5.95 -5.22
CA LEU A 103 8.19 4.58 -5.66
C LEU A 103 8.82 4.26 -7.03
N ASN A 104 8.96 5.26 -7.91
CA ASN A 104 9.63 5.10 -9.19
C ASN A 104 11.12 4.80 -9.01
N TRP A 105 11.80 5.47 -8.08
CA TRP A 105 13.18 5.16 -7.72
C TRP A 105 13.34 3.74 -7.15
N MET A 106 12.42 3.29 -6.31
CA MET A 106 12.41 1.92 -5.78
C MET A 106 12.24 0.88 -6.89
N THR A 107 11.34 1.15 -7.84
CA THR A 107 11.12 0.29 -9.02
C THR A 107 12.37 0.25 -9.90
N TYR A 108 12.98 1.41 -10.18
CA TYR A 108 14.22 1.51 -10.94
C TYR A 108 15.35 0.72 -10.28
N PHE A 109 15.55 0.92 -8.97
CA PHE A 109 16.59 0.23 -8.21
C PHE A 109 16.44 -1.29 -8.31
N GLN A 110 15.27 -1.81 -7.94
CA GLN A 110 14.99 -3.25 -7.97
C GLN A 110 15.15 -3.85 -9.37
N SER A 111 14.80 -3.10 -10.42
CA SER A 111 14.94 -3.53 -11.82
C SER A 111 16.38 -3.46 -12.34
N ALA A 112 17.20 -2.57 -11.79
CA ALA A 112 18.58 -2.35 -12.20
C ALA A 112 19.57 -3.29 -11.51
N ILE A 113 19.21 -3.92 -10.39
CA ILE A 113 20.09 -4.86 -9.70
C ILE A 113 20.39 -6.05 -10.63
N PRO A 114 21.68 -6.34 -10.92
CA PRO A 114 22.07 -7.47 -11.73
C PRO A 114 21.44 -8.77 -11.22
N HIS A 115 20.84 -9.52 -12.15
CA HIS A 115 20.21 -10.80 -11.84
C HIS A 115 21.21 -11.96 -11.79
N ASP A 116 22.44 -11.75 -12.23
CA ASP A 116 23.48 -12.78 -12.20
C ASP A 116 24.70 -12.22 -11.46
N GLU A 117 25.35 -13.12 -10.72
CA GLU A 117 26.51 -12.84 -9.88
C GLU A 117 27.78 -12.89 -10.71
N TYR A 118 27.88 -11.99 -11.68
CA TYR A 118 29.13 -11.86 -12.44
C TYR A 118 30.24 -11.39 -11.49
N GLY A 119 31.10 -12.34 -11.11
CA GLY A 119 32.35 -12.06 -10.42
C GLY A 119 32.26 -11.87 -8.89
N THR A 120 31.17 -12.32 -8.24
CA THR A 120 31.05 -12.33 -6.76
C THR A 120 31.09 -13.74 -6.19
N GLY A 121 31.56 -13.88 -4.94
CA GLY A 121 31.59 -15.15 -4.20
C GLY A 121 30.28 -15.50 -3.47
N LEU A 122 29.24 -14.67 -3.58
CA LEU A 122 28.07 -14.67 -2.67
C LEU A 122 26.98 -15.74 -2.97
N GLY A 123 26.96 -16.36 -4.15
CA GLY A 123 26.06 -17.46 -4.50
C GLY A 123 25.09 -17.16 -5.64
N THR A 124 23.78 -17.28 -5.44
CA THR A 124 22.78 -16.85 -6.43
C THR A 124 21.64 -16.12 -5.75
N HIS A 125 21.56 -14.80 -5.96
CA HIS A 125 20.52 -13.93 -5.37
C HIS A 125 19.52 -13.36 -6.39
N SER A 126 19.52 -13.87 -7.62
CA SER A 126 18.73 -13.40 -8.78
C SER A 126 17.24 -13.15 -8.55
N ASN A 127 16.63 -13.89 -7.63
CA ASN A 127 15.19 -13.82 -7.35
C ASN A 127 14.83 -12.93 -6.15
N ARG A 128 15.81 -12.45 -5.37
CA ARG A 128 15.61 -11.73 -4.11
C ARG A 128 15.03 -10.32 -4.31
N PHE A 129 15.40 -9.67 -5.41
CA PHE A 129 14.98 -8.29 -5.73
C PHE A 129 13.83 -8.22 -6.73
N ARG A 130 13.27 -9.36 -7.10
CA ARG A 130 12.11 -9.39 -7.99
C ARG A 130 10.83 -9.27 -7.17
N GLU A 131 9.99 -8.33 -7.56
CA GLU A 131 8.61 -8.29 -7.11
C GLU A 131 7.86 -9.49 -7.69
N HIS A 132 7.74 -10.54 -6.88
CA HIS A 132 6.95 -11.70 -7.27
C HIS A 132 5.49 -11.43 -6.97
N ALA A 133 4.74 -11.05 -8.01
CA ALA A 133 3.29 -10.88 -7.98
C ALA A 133 2.50 -12.14 -7.60
N ASN A 134 3.16 -13.27 -7.27
CA ASN A 134 2.54 -14.51 -6.78
C ASN A 134 3.10 -14.97 -5.43
N LYS A 135 4.19 -14.36 -4.94
CA LYS A 135 4.86 -14.75 -3.69
C LYS A 135 4.83 -13.67 -2.60
N GLY A 136 4.29 -12.49 -2.90
CA GLY A 136 4.13 -11.41 -1.91
C GLY A 136 5.46 -10.92 -1.35
N ALA A 137 5.42 -10.32 -0.17
CA ALA A 137 6.55 -9.78 0.59
C ALA A 137 7.54 -10.86 1.12
N GLU A 138 7.87 -11.86 0.29
CA GLU A 138 8.85 -12.91 0.61
C GLU A 138 10.22 -12.29 0.94
N TYR A 139 10.55 -11.16 0.31
CA TYR A 139 11.79 -10.44 0.53
C TYR A 139 11.53 -9.02 1.08
N PRO A 140 12.36 -8.56 2.05
CA PRO A 140 12.19 -7.27 2.72
C PRO A 140 11.99 -6.08 1.77
N LEU A 141 12.87 -5.91 0.78
CA LEU A 141 12.87 -4.71 -0.05
C LEU A 141 11.70 -4.66 -1.07
N PRO A 142 11.41 -5.72 -1.86
CA PRO A 142 10.19 -5.79 -2.66
C PRO A 142 8.91 -5.67 -1.81
N GLY A 143 8.92 -6.29 -0.63
CA GLY A 143 7.81 -6.19 0.33
C GLY A 143 7.55 -4.76 0.78
N LEU A 144 8.60 -3.99 1.05
CA LEU A 144 8.49 -2.57 1.39
C LEU A 144 7.87 -1.75 0.24
N HIS A 145 8.32 -1.96 -1.00
CA HIS A 145 7.78 -1.23 -2.14
C HIS A 145 6.28 -1.50 -2.32
N LEU A 146 5.87 -2.77 -2.30
CA LEU A 146 4.46 -3.16 -2.40
C LEU A 146 3.60 -2.59 -1.26
N ALA A 147 4.14 -2.59 -0.03
CA ALA A 147 3.50 -2.01 1.14
C ALA A 147 3.29 -0.49 1.01
N ALA A 148 4.33 0.24 0.62
CA ALA A 148 4.28 1.69 0.43
C ALA A 148 3.32 2.07 -0.70
N SER A 149 3.40 1.36 -1.83
CA SER A 149 2.49 1.54 -2.98
C SER A 149 1.03 1.31 -2.59
N ALA A 150 0.73 0.20 -1.90
CA ALA A 150 -0.63 -0.11 -1.47
C ALA A 150 -1.20 0.91 -0.47
N LYS A 151 -0.39 1.39 0.48
CA LYS A 151 -0.80 2.45 1.41
C LYS A 151 -1.02 3.77 0.68
N ALA A 152 -0.14 4.12 -0.27
CA ALA A 152 -0.27 5.33 -1.07
C ALA A 152 -1.55 5.32 -1.93
N ASN A 153 -1.85 4.21 -2.61
CA ASN A 153 -3.08 4.07 -3.38
C ASN A 153 -4.34 4.17 -2.49
N LEU A 154 -4.30 3.57 -1.28
CA LEU A 154 -5.38 3.75 -0.31
C LEU A 154 -5.57 5.23 0.08
N VAL A 155 -4.49 5.94 0.40
CA VAL A 155 -4.55 7.37 0.75
C VAL A 155 -5.13 8.19 -0.41
N GLN A 156 -4.69 7.94 -1.64
CA GLN A 156 -5.24 8.64 -2.82
C GLN A 156 -6.71 8.36 -3.04
N PHE A 157 -7.13 7.10 -2.89
CA PHE A 157 -8.55 6.76 -2.93
C PHE A 157 -9.36 7.55 -1.90
N LEU A 158 -8.85 7.68 -0.67
CA LEU A 158 -9.51 8.40 0.42
C LEU A 158 -9.56 9.92 0.21
N GLN A 159 -8.48 10.51 -0.32
CA GLN A 159 -8.40 11.96 -0.59
C GLN A 159 -9.23 12.35 -1.82
N GLY A 160 -9.26 11.49 -2.84
CA GLY A 160 -10.02 11.69 -4.06
C GLY A 160 -11.52 11.44 -3.92
N PHE A 161 -11.97 10.77 -2.86
CA PHE A 161 -13.39 10.44 -2.66
C PHE A 161 -14.25 11.69 -2.35
N PRO A 162 -15.47 11.82 -2.93
CA PRO A 162 -16.07 10.92 -3.91
C PRO A 162 -15.43 11.09 -5.31
N LEU A 163 -15.02 9.98 -5.91
CA LEU A 163 -14.36 9.97 -7.21
C LEU A 163 -15.41 9.98 -8.33
N HIS A 164 -15.04 10.60 -9.47
CA HIS A 164 -15.82 10.46 -10.70
C HIS A 164 -15.85 8.98 -11.13
N PRO A 165 -17.01 8.45 -11.58
CA PRO A 165 -17.18 7.05 -11.98
C PRO A 165 -16.21 6.57 -13.07
N ASP A 166 -15.62 7.50 -13.83
CA ASP A 166 -14.76 7.22 -14.98
C ASP A 166 -13.28 7.00 -14.62
N MET A 167 -12.92 7.13 -13.34
CA MET A 167 -11.56 6.87 -12.85
C MET A 167 -11.48 5.42 -12.37
N ASP A 168 -10.63 4.60 -13.02
CA ASP A 168 -10.30 3.19 -12.74
C ASP A 168 -9.61 2.97 -11.37
N THR A 169 -10.09 3.64 -10.33
CA THR A 169 -9.54 3.62 -8.98
C THR A 169 -10.02 2.37 -8.25
N GLY A 170 -9.57 1.20 -8.71
CA GLY A 170 -9.72 -0.08 -8.02
C GLY A 170 -8.44 -0.45 -7.25
N PHE A 171 -8.51 -1.49 -6.42
CA PHE A 171 -7.32 -2.06 -5.79
C PHE A 171 -6.86 -3.30 -6.54
N ALA A 172 -5.61 -3.32 -6.97
CA ALA A 172 -5.00 -4.50 -7.54
C ALA A 172 -4.85 -5.60 -6.48
N PRO A 173 -4.89 -6.89 -6.87
CA PRO A 173 -4.79 -7.98 -5.90
C PRO A 173 -3.53 -7.95 -5.02
N TYR A 174 -2.41 -7.41 -5.52
CA TYR A 174 -1.17 -7.30 -4.74
C TYR A 174 -1.26 -6.19 -3.68
N GLU A 175 -2.02 -5.12 -3.94
CA GLU A 175 -2.24 -4.04 -2.97
C GLU A 175 -3.12 -4.53 -1.83
N ILE A 176 -4.22 -5.21 -2.18
CA ILE A 176 -5.11 -5.86 -1.21
C ILE A 176 -4.31 -6.87 -0.36
N ALA A 177 -3.44 -7.67 -1.00
CA ALA A 177 -2.59 -8.64 -0.31
C ALA A 177 -1.62 -7.97 0.67
N SER A 178 -1.01 -6.87 0.26
CA SER A 178 -0.08 -6.08 1.09
C SER A 178 -0.79 -5.45 2.28
N LEU A 179 -1.95 -4.80 2.05
CA LEU A 179 -2.80 -4.24 3.10
C LEU A 179 -3.28 -5.30 4.10
N ALA A 180 -3.64 -6.49 3.60
CA ALA A 180 -4.11 -7.61 4.40
C ALA A 180 -2.98 -8.42 5.06
N GLY A 181 -1.71 -8.16 4.73
CA GLY A 181 -0.56 -8.94 5.18
C GLY A 181 -0.68 -10.43 4.85
N MET A 182 -0.97 -10.76 3.59
CA MET A 182 -1.10 -12.14 3.11
C MET A 182 -0.58 -12.33 1.68
N ASN A 183 -0.56 -13.58 1.20
CA ASN A 183 -0.17 -13.88 -0.18
C ASN A 183 -1.27 -13.48 -1.18
N ILE A 184 -0.88 -12.82 -2.27
CA ILE A 184 -1.73 -12.47 -3.40
C ILE A 184 -2.48 -13.66 -4.03
N ALA A 185 -1.91 -14.86 -4.07
CA ALA A 185 -2.61 -16.06 -4.54
C ALA A 185 -3.87 -16.33 -3.70
N SER A 186 -3.80 -16.09 -2.39
CA SER A 186 -4.96 -16.18 -1.51
C SER A 186 -5.99 -15.10 -1.84
N VAL A 187 -5.55 -13.85 -2.05
CA VAL A 187 -6.43 -12.73 -2.42
C VAL A 187 -7.14 -12.97 -3.76
N ARG A 188 -6.45 -13.50 -4.77
CA ARG A 188 -7.06 -13.82 -6.07
C ARG A 188 -8.24 -14.79 -5.95
N ASN A 189 -8.26 -15.65 -4.94
CA ASN A 189 -9.39 -16.53 -4.66
C ASN A 189 -10.60 -15.80 -4.07
N PHE A 190 -10.47 -14.54 -3.67
CA PHE A 190 -11.54 -13.70 -3.13
C PHE A 190 -12.01 -12.62 -4.11
N VAL A 191 -11.32 -12.45 -5.25
CA VAL A 191 -11.67 -11.49 -6.30
C VAL A 191 -12.36 -12.22 -7.47
N GLY A 192 -13.48 -11.71 -7.96
CA GLY A 192 -14.11 -12.27 -9.16
C GLY A 192 -15.32 -11.51 -9.70
N PRO A 193 -15.75 -11.79 -10.93
CA PRO A 193 -16.82 -11.04 -11.62
C PRO A 193 -18.24 -11.41 -11.18
N ARG A 194 -18.41 -12.47 -10.38
CA ARG A 194 -19.72 -13.03 -9.97
C ARG A 194 -19.86 -12.95 -8.45
N GLY A 195 -21.09 -12.77 -7.96
CA GLY A 195 -21.42 -12.59 -6.53
C GLY A 195 -21.11 -13.77 -5.58
N GLY A 196 -20.42 -14.81 -6.04
CA GLY A 196 -19.90 -15.88 -5.18
C GLY A 196 -18.55 -15.55 -4.51
N LYS A 197 -17.95 -14.40 -4.85
CA LYS A 197 -16.70 -13.90 -4.26
C LYS A 197 -16.98 -12.61 -3.48
N PRO A 198 -16.29 -12.38 -2.34
CA PRO A 198 -16.54 -11.21 -1.51
C PRO A 198 -16.05 -9.91 -2.14
N ILE A 199 -15.06 -9.95 -3.04
CA ILE A 199 -14.55 -8.78 -3.75
C ILE A 199 -14.94 -8.89 -5.22
N ARG A 200 -15.80 -7.98 -5.68
CA ARG A 200 -16.17 -7.93 -7.09
C ARG A 200 -15.00 -7.41 -7.91
N SER A 201 -14.71 -8.03 -9.05
CA SER A 201 -13.77 -7.45 -10.01
C SER A 201 -14.44 -6.31 -10.77
N MET A 202 -13.72 -5.20 -10.95
CA MET A 202 -14.09 -4.14 -11.87
C MET A 202 -13.94 -4.62 -13.33
N GLN A 203 -14.54 -3.88 -14.28
CA GLN A 203 -14.27 -4.14 -15.70
C GLN A 203 -12.76 -4.04 -15.95
N LYS A 204 -12.27 -4.87 -16.88
CA LYS A 204 -10.85 -4.84 -17.22
C LYS A 204 -10.52 -3.49 -17.85
N ASP A 205 -9.41 -2.91 -17.43
CA ASP A 205 -8.82 -1.80 -18.15
C ASP A 205 -8.43 -2.22 -19.58
N SER A 206 -8.01 -1.27 -20.40
CA SER A 206 -7.52 -1.51 -21.76
C SER A 206 -6.32 -2.46 -21.82
N TRP A 207 -5.65 -2.71 -20.69
CA TRP A 207 -4.49 -3.58 -20.53
C TRP A 207 -4.86 -4.98 -20.03
N GLY A 208 -6.14 -5.25 -19.78
CA GLY A 208 -6.64 -6.55 -19.33
C GLY A 208 -6.44 -6.82 -17.83
N SER A 209 -6.04 -5.81 -17.05
CA SER A 209 -5.81 -5.90 -15.61
C SER A 209 -7.11 -6.11 -14.86
N VAL A 210 -7.05 -6.82 -13.73
CA VAL A 210 -8.21 -7.11 -12.88
C VAL A 210 -8.03 -6.40 -11.55
N TYR A 211 -8.88 -5.41 -11.29
CA TYR A 211 -8.94 -4.69 -10.03
C TYR A 211 -10.14 -5.13 -9.21
N GLY A 212 -10.00 -5.14 -7.88
CA GLY A 212 -11.10 -5.31 -6.95
C GLY A 212 -11.84 -4.00 -6.74
N HIS A 213 -13.17 -4.08 -6.64
CA HIS A 213 -14.03 -2.94 -6.33
C HIS A 213 -13.64 -2.34 -4.96
N PRO A 214 -13.36 -1.03 -4.86
CA PRO A 214 -12.77 -0.42 -3.67
C PRO A 214 -13.56 -0.68 -2.39
N LEU A 215 -14.88 -0.49 -2.44
CA LEU A 215 -15.71 -0.66 -1.27
C LEU A 215 -15.81 -2.13 -0.83
N ASP A 216 -15.75 -3.07 -1.77
CA ASP A 216 -15.82 -4.51 -1.43
C ASP A 216 -14.46 -4.94 -0.84
N ALA A 217 -13.36 -4.42 -1.39
CA ALA A 217 -12.03 -4.64 -0.86
C ALA A 217 -11.88 -4.07 0.56
N LEU A 218 -12.31 -2.82 0.82
CA LEU A 218 -12.27 -2.20 2.15
C LEU A 218 -13.11 -2.96 3.17
N GLN A 219 -14.34 -3.32 2.82
CA GLN A 219 -15.21 -4.13 3.67
C GLN A 219 -14.54 -5.47 4.04
N TRP A 220 -13.96 -6.16 3.06
CA TRP A 220 -13.28 -7.43 3.28
C TRP A 220 -11.99 -7.27 4.12
N LEU A 221 -11.25 -6.18 3.88
CA LEU A 221 -10.02 -5.81 4.58
C LEU A 221 -10.28 -5.49 6.07
N ALA A 222 -11.38 -4.81 6.40
CA ALA A 222 -11.75 -4.46 7.78
C ALA A 222 -11.77 -5.67 8.72
N GLY A 223 -12.15 -6.85 8.21
CA GLY A 223 -12.16 -8.11 8.95
C GLY A 223 -10.80 -8.84 9.02
N ARG A 224 -9.72 -8.30 8.46
CA ARG A 224 -8.40 -8.96 8.45
C ARG A 224 -7.57 -8.49 9.64
N ARG A 225 -6.94 -9.45 10.34
CA ARG A 225 -6.09 -9.20 11.52
C ARG A 225 -4.96 -8.18 11.25
N ASN A 226 -4.33 -8.25 10.08
CA ASN A 226 -3.15 -7.43 9.76
C ASN A 226 -3.51 -6.13 9.02
N PHE A 227 -4.79 -5.91 8.71
CA PHE A 227 -5.25 -4.65 8.14
C PHE A 227 -5.20 -3.59 9.22
N ASN A 228 -4.20 -2.73 9.08
CA ASN A 228 -3.93 -1.60 9.94
C ASN A 228 -3.17 -0.57 9.10
N PRO A 229 -3.87 0.16 8.22
CA PRO A 229 -3.25 1.16 7.37
C PRO A 229 -2.94 2.46 8.14
N GLY A 230 -3.61 2.70 9.26
CA GLY A 230 -3.70 4.00 9.95
C GLY A 230 -5.18 4.39 10.08
N PRO A 231 -5.54 5.26 11.04
CA PRO A 231 -6.93 5.71 11.19
C PRO A 231 -7.31 6.69 10.08
N LEU A 232 -8.61 6.88 9.88
CA LEU A 232 -9.14 8.11 9.25
C LEU A 232 -9.51 9.09 10.35
N SER A 233 -9.20 10.37 10.16
CA SER A 233 -9.63 11.41 11.09
C SER A 233 -11.15 11.60 11.06
N GLU A 234 -11.73 12.09 12.15
CA GLU A 234 -13.15 12.50 12.19
C GLU A 234 -13.41 13.67 11.22
N ASP A 235 -12.45 14.58 11.09
CA ASP A 235 -12.51 15.73 10.17
C ASP A 235 -12.69 15.31 8.71
N TRP A 236 -12.15 14.15 8.31
CA TRP A 236 -12.29 13.64 6.94
C TRP A 236 -13.75 13.51 6.51
N LEU A 237 -14.65 13.12 7.43
CA LEU A 237 -16.08 13.02 7.13
C LEU A 237 -16.66 14.37 6.72
N HIS A 238 -16.27 15.44 7.40
CA HIS A 238 -16.70 16.81 7.11
C HIS A 238 -16.07 17.32 5.81
N ASP A 239 -14.77 17.10 5.61
CA ASP A 239 -14.04 17.50 4.39
C ASP A 239 -14.60 16.84 3.11
N VAL A 240 -15.12 15.62 3.25
CA VAL A 240 -15.74 14.87 2.14
C VAL A 240 -17.21 15.24 1.97
N ALA A 241 -17.94 15.53 3.05
CA ALA A 241 -19.37 15.76 3.01
C ALA A 241 -19.77 16.83 2.00
N ASP A 242 -19.01 17.92 1.87
CA ASP A 242 -19.32 19.01 0.93
C ASP A 242 -19.28 18.59 -0.55
N ARG A 243 -18.61 17.47 -0.86
CA ARG A 243 -18.47 16.94 -2.23
C ARG A 243 -19.48 15.84 -2.55
N ILE A 244 -20.27 15.39 -1.57
CA ILE A 244 -21.23 14.29 -1.76
C ILE A 244 -22.56 14.79 -2.32
N GLU A 245 -22.96 14.18 -3.42
CA GLU A 245 -24.15 14.53 -4.20
C GLU A 245 -25.16 13.39 -4.34
N THR A 246 -24.76 12.11 -4.16
CA THR A 246 -25.64 10.95 -4.42
C THR A 246 -25.88 10.05 -3.21
N PRO A 247 -27.00 9.29 -3.15
CA PRO A 247 -27.25 8.30 -2.12
C PRO A 247 -26.13 7.26 -1.98
N GLU A 248 -25.56 6.83 -3.10
CA GLU A 248 -24.46 5.87 -3.15
C GLU A 248 -23.21 6.41 -2.47
N GLN A 249 -22.88 7.69 -2.70
CA GLN A 249 -21.75 8.35 -2.07
C GLN A 249 -21.96 8.52 -0.56
N VAL A 250 -23.16 8.90 -0.11
CA VAL A 250 -23.48 9.01 1.33
C VAL A 250 -23.41 7.65 2.03
N GLY A 251 -23.94 6.60 1.38
CA GLY A 251 -23.84 5.23 1.89
C GLY A 251 -22.38 4.75 1.94
N ALA A 252 -21.61 5.01 0.89
CA ALA A 252 -20.21 4.65 0.84
C ALA A 252 -19.37 5.38 1.90
N LEU A 253 -19.65 6.65 2.18
CA LEU A 253 -18.91 7.46 3.16
C LEU A 253 -18.82 6.77 4.52
N ILE A 254 -19.97 6.38 5.10
CA ILE A 254 -20.00 5.75 6.43
C ILE A 254 -19.30 4.38 6.42
N GLY A 255 -19.44 3.64 5.32
CA GLY A 255 -18.76 2.36 5.13
C GLY A 255 -17.24 2.51 5.08
N ILE A 256 -16.72 3.44 4.26
CA ILE A 256 -15.29 3.72 4.14
C ILE A 256 -14.71 4.11 5.49
N TYR A 257 -15.34 5.10 6.16
CA TYR A 257 -14.88 5.58 7.46
C TYR A 257 -14.80 4.44 8.49
N ALA A 258 -15.88 3.66 8.61
CA ALA A 258 -15.95 2.55 9.55
C ALA A 258 -14.92 1.45 9.23
N TRP A 259 -14.82 1.02 7.98
CA TRP A 259 -13.96 -0.09 7.56
C TRP A 259 -12.47 0.24 7.70
N VAL A 260 -12.05 1.45 7.32
CA VAL A 260 -10.66 1.89 7.50
C VAL A 260 -10.29 1.98 8.98
N ASN A 261 -11.22 2.46 9.82
CA ASN A 261 -11.10 2.44 11.27
C ASN A 261 -11.39 1.07 11.91
N ARG A 262 -11.41 0.00 11.10
CA ARG A 262 -11.50 -1.41 11.51
C ARG A 262 -12.80 -1.78 12.24
N ILE A 263 -13.87 -1.04 12.01
CA ILE A 263 -15.22 -1.40 12.42
C ILE A 263 -15.85 -2.21 11.28
N THR A 264 -16.04 -3.51 11.47
CA THR A 264 -16.56 -4.39 10.42
C THR A 264 -18.06 -4.18 10.21
N THR A 265 -18.59 -4.60 9.06
CA THR A 265 -20.04 -4.57 8.80
C THR A 265 -20.82 -5.37 9.84
N GLU A 266 -20.31 -6.51 10.29
CA GLU A 266 -20.91 -7.30 11.38
C GLU A 266 -20.95 -6.51 12.70
N THR A 267 -19.87 -5.79 13.01
CA THR A 267 -19.77 -4.96 14.20
C THR A 267 -20.77 -3.80 14.14
N ILE A 268 -20.92 -3.16 12.98
CA ILE A 268 -21.91 -2.10 12.76
C ILE A 268 -23.32 -2.65 12.95
N ALA A 269 -23.62 -3.80 12.33
CA ALA A 269 -24.93 -4.45 12.41
C ALA A 269 -25.30 -4.80 13.86
N GLU A 270 -24.38 -5.44 14.60
CA GLU A 270 -24.56 -5.80 16.01
C GLU A 270 -24.82 -4.57 16.88
N ARG A 271 -24.00 -3.53 16.77
CA ARG A 271 -24.12 -2.31 17.58
C ARG A 271 -25.36 -1.48 17.24
N GLY A 272 -25.75 -1.45 15.98
CA GLY A 272 -26.91 -0.72 15.50
C GLY A 272 -28.24 -1.47 15.69
N GLY A 273 -28.21 -2.75 16.07
CA GLY A 273 -29.42 -3.59 16.07
C GLY A 273 -29.98 -3.83 14.67
N LEU A 274 -29.12 -3.81 13.66
CA LEU A 274 -29.46 -3.95 12.24
C LEU A 274 -29.06 -5.33 11.71
N SER A 275 -29.60 -5.74 10.57
CA SER A 275 -29.12 -6.95 9.88
C SER A 275 -27.85 -6.66 9.09
N PHE A 276 -27.00 -7.68 8.93
CA PHE A 276 -25.80 -7.57 8.08
C PHE A 276 -26.14 -7.13 6.65
N ASP A 277 -27.18 -7.71 6.06
CA ASP A 277 -27.60 -7.37 4.70
C ASP A 277 -28.06 -5.91 4.59
N LEU A 278 -28.76 -5.38 5.59
CA LEU A 278 -29.16 -3.97 5.61
C LEU A 278 -27.94 -3.04 5.62
N VAL A 279 -26.95 -3.29 6.48
CA VAL A 279 -25.72 -2.48 6.52
C VAL A 279 -24.95 -2.58 5.19
N ARG A 280 -24.86 -3.78 4.62
CA ARG A 280 -24.20 -3.98 3.32
C ARG A 280 -24.90 -3.21 2.21
N ASP A 281 -26.22 -3.29 2.13
CA ASP A 281 -27.00 -2.65 1.07
C ASP A 281 -27.01 -1.11 1.25
N TRP A 282 -27.06 -0.64 2.50
CA TRP A 282 -26.92 0.78 2.86
C TRP A 282 -25.60 1.38 2.39
N THR A 283 -24.48 0.70 2.68
CA THR A 283 -23.14 1.14 2.24
C THR A 283 -22.91 1.04 0.73
N ARG A 284 -23.94 0.65 -0.03
CA ARG A 284 -24.01 0.65 -1.49
C ARG A 284 -25.09 1.59 -2.04
N GLY A 285 -25.68 2.45 -1.21
CA GLY A 285 -26.63 3.48 -1.61
C GLY A 285 -28.11 3.12 -1.48
N HIS A 286 -28.45 1.92 -0.98
CA HIS A 286 -29.84 1.55 -0.73
C HIS A 286 -30.29 2.10 0.63
N LEU A 287 -30.55 3.40 0.68
CA LEU A 287 -30.92 4.10 1.90
C LEU A 287 -32.40 3.82 2.26
N THR A 288 -32.66 3.33 3.48
CA THR A 288 -33.98 2.79 3.89
C THR A 288 -34.81 3.65 4.84
N SER A 289 -34.20 4.30 5.83
CA SER A 289 -34.88 5.22 6.76
C SER A 289 -33.88 6.13 7.48
N THR A 290 -34.35 7.25 8.03
CA THR A 290 -33.52 8.11 8.91
C THR A 290 -33.15 7.41 10.22
N ASP A 291 -33.99 6.52 10.74
CA ASP A 291 -33.71 5.76 11.96
C ASP A 291 -32.54 4.78 11.75
N ASP A 292 -32.47 4.18 10.56
CA ASP A 292 -31.31 3.36 10.15
C ASP A 292 -30.04 4.22 10.05
N ALA A 293 -30.14 5.45 9.51
CA ALA A 293 -29.02 6.39 9.46
C ALA A 293 -28.48 6.73 10.87
N VAL A 294 -29.37 7.02 11.82
CA VAL A 294 -28.99 7.26 13.23
C VAL A 294 -28.29 6.04 13.81
N SER A 295 -28.83 4.85 13.58
CA SER A 295 -28.29 3.59 14.10
C SER A 295 -26.90 3.28 13.54
N LEU A 296 -26.70 3.50 12.24
CA LEU A 296 -25.44 3.33 11.55
C LEU A 296 -24.38 4.33 12.03
N ALA A 297 -24.73 5.61 12.13
CA ALA A 297 -23.82 6.66 12.61
C ALA A 297 -23.31 6.36 14.02
N ARG A 298 -24.22 6.04 14.95
CA ARG A 298 -23.85 5.65 16.33
C ARG A 298 -22.94 4.42 16.36
N ALA A 299 -23.27 3.40 15.57
CA ALA A 299 -22.49 2.16 15.51
C ALA A 299 -21.07 2.36 14.95
N ALA A 300 -20.91 3.31 14.03
CA ALA A 300 -19.65 3.72 13.41
C ALA A 300 -18.91 4.83 14.19
N HIS A 301 -19.45 5.31 15.32
CA HIS A 301 -18.93 6.45 16.09
C HIS A 301 -18.84 7.75 15.28
N VAL A 302 -19.88 8.03 14.50
CA VAL A 302 -20.07 9.28 13.77
C VAL A 302 -21.23 10.05 14.41
N ASP A 303 -21.16 11.38 14.36
CA ASP A 303 -22.25 12.25 14.81
C ASP A 303 -23.56 11.91 14.04
N PRO A 304 -24.59 11.42 14.73
CA PRO A 304 -25.85 11.05 14.10
C PRO A 304 -26.59 12.22 13.47
N GLU A 305 -26.50 13.42 14.06
CA GLU A 305 -27.20 14.60 13.52
C GLU A 305 -26.60 14.98 12.17
N PHE A 306 -25.27 15.16 12.13
CA PHE A 306 -24.52 15.39 10.91
C PHE A 306 -24.80 14.35 9.82
N TYR A 307 -24.74 13.05 10.14
CA TYR A 307 -24.93 12.00 9.14
C TYR A 307 -26.37 11.95 8.61
N CYS A 308 -27.37 12.18 9.46
CA CYS A 308 -28.77 12.22 9.04
C CYS A 308 -29.05 13.41 8.12
N ASP A 309 -28.50 14.58 8.42
CA ASP A 309 -28.62 15.77 7.55
C ASP A 309 -28.03 15.51 6.16
N LEU A 310 -26.87 14.84 6.12
CA LEU A 310 -26.23 14.43 4.87
C LEU A 310 -27.10 13.43 4.07
N VAL A 311 -27.68 12.43 4.75
CA VAL A 311 -28.62 11.47 4.14
C VAL A 311 -29.85 12.17 3.57
N ALA A 312 -30.45 13.10 4.32
CA ALA A 312 -31.62 13.85 3.88
C ALA A 312 -31.31 14.71 2.65
N ARG A 313 -30.14 15.37 2.63
CA ARG A 313 -29.70 16.22 1.50
C ARG A 313 -29.55 15.45 0.19
N CYS A 314 -29.06 14.21 0.24
CA CYS A 314 -28.69 13.45 -0.96
C CYS A 314 -29.76 12.45 -1.43
N GLY A 315 -30.96 12.44 -0.85
CA GLY A 315 -32.09 11.63 -1.34
C GLY A 315 -32.77 10.74 -0.30
N GLY A 316 -32.42 10.85 0.98
CA GLY A 316 -33.12 10.19 2.07
C GLY A 316 -34.43 10.89 2.43
N PHE A 317 -35.52 10.45 1.80
CA PHE A 317 -36.93 10.76 2.12
C PHE A 317 -37.43 12.14 1.67
N GLY A 318 -38.33 12.10 0.69
CA GLY A 318 -39.32 13.16 0.51
C GLY A 318 -40.03 13.42 1.83
N ALA A 319 -40.07 14.69 2.22
CA ALA A 319 -40.73 15.21 3.40
C ALA A 319 -42.09 14.52 3.62
N ARG A 320 -42.19 13.70 4.66
CA ARG A 320 -43.47 13.49 5.35
C ARG A 320 -43.56 14.53 6.45
N ILE A 321 -44.11 15.68 6.06
CA ILE A 321 -44.75 16.64 6.97
C ILE A 321 -45.98 15.96 7.56
#